data_AF-J1APH1-F1
#
_entry.id   AF-J1APH1-F1
#
_cell.length_a   1.000
_cell.length_b   1.000
_cell.length_c   1.000
_cell.angle_alpha   90.00
_cell.angle_beta   90.00
_cell.angle_gamma   90.00
#
_symmetry.space_group_name_H-M   'P 1'
#
loop_
_entity.id
_entity.type
_entity.pdbx_description
1 polymer ?
#
loop_
_entity_poly.entity_id
_entity_poly.type
_entity_poly.pdbx_seq_one_letter_code
_entity_poly.pdbx_strand_id
1 'polypeptide(L)' 'MSRDALLIGIACVVVGVGVWAVSGNLAVGGLLFLLGAVLVVIGLAPSEYDEEEQLDTEEEILNVYDEE' A
#
# COMPACT_ATOMS: atom_id res chain seq x y z
N MET A 1 -9.29 -39.61 -21.12
CA MET A 1 -7.97 -38.95 -21.33
C MET A 1 -8.00 -37.43 -21.09
N SER A 2 -9.15 -36.76 -21.16
CA SER A 2 -9.27 -35.28 -21.02
C SER A 2 -9.25 -34.74 -19.59
N ARG A 3 -9.55 -35.57 -18.58
CA ARG A 3 -9.68 -35.12 -17.19
C ARG A 3 -8.35 -34.74 -16.54
N ASP A 4 -7.29 -35.51 -16.83
CA ASP A 4 -5.97 -35.26 -16.27
C ASP A 4 -5.36 -33.97 -16.85
N ALA A 5 -5.57 -33.72 -18.14
CA ALA A 5 -5.16 -32.48 -18.80
C ALA A 5 -5.90 -31.25 -18.25
N LEU A 6 -7.20 -31.38 -17.95
CA LEU A 6 -7.99 -30.32 -17.32
C LEU A 6 -7.47 -30.00 -15.91
N LEU A 7 -7.17 -31.02 -15.11
CA LEU A 7 -6.62 -30.86 -13.76
C LEU A 7 -5.24 -30.21 -13.78
N ILE A 8 -4.38 -30.59 -14.73
CA ILE A 8 -3.06 -29.98 -14.94
C ILE A 8 -3.20 -28.52 -15.37
N GLY A 9 -4.15 -28.22 -16.26
CA GLY A 9 -4.44 -26.84 -16.68
C GLY A 9 -4.86 -25.97 -15.50
N ILE A 10 -5.78 -26.46 -14.67
CA ILE A 10 -6.24 -25.77 -13.46
C ILE A 10 -5.08 -25.56 -12.47
N ALA A 11 -4.27 -26.60 -12.23
CA ALA A 11 -3.11 -26.49 -11.35
C ALA A 11 -2.11 -25.43 -11.84
N CYS A 12 -1.86 -25.38 -13.15
CA CYS A 12 -0.97 -24.39 -13.75
C CYS A 12 -1.49 -22.95 -13.58
N VAL A 13 -2.81 -22.74 -13.76
CA VAL A 13 -3.44 -21.44 -13.54
C VAL A 13 -3.34 -21.01 -12.08
N VAL A 14 -3.61 -21.91 -11.13
CA VAL A 14 -3.53 -21.60 -9.69
C VAL A 14 -2.10 -21.23 -9.29
N VAL A 15 -1.11 -21.98 -9.75
CA VAL A 15 0.30 -21.67 -9.49
C VAL A 15 0.69 -20.34 -10.14
N GLY A 16 0.26 -20.09 -11.38
CA GLY A 16 0.50 -18.83 -12.08
C GLY A 16 -0.07 -17.61 -11.34
N VAL A 17 -1.31 -17.72 -10.85
CA VAL A 17 -1.96 -16.67 -10.06
C VAL A 17 -1.25 -16.47 -8.72
N GLY A 18 -0.82 -17.56 -8.06
CA GLY A 18 -0.06 -17.48 -6.81
C GLY A 18 1.28 -16.76 -6.98
N VAL A 19 2.05 -17.12 -8.02
CA VAL A 19 3.32 -16.46 -8.36
C VAL A 19 3.09 -14.99 -8.72
N TRP A 20 2.08 -14.69 -9.53
CA TRP A 20 1.75 -13.33 -9.91
C TRP A 20 1.37 -12.47 -8.68
N ALA A 21 0.50 -12.98 -7.81
CA ALA A 21 0.11 -12.30 -6.58
C ALA A 21 1.30 -12.04 -5.65
N VAL A 22 2.20 -13.00 -5.48
CA VAL A 22 3.41 -12.82 -4.66
C VAL A 22 4.35 -11.80 -5.29
N SER A 23 4.62 -11.92 -6.59
CA SER A 23 5.50 -10.99 -7.32
C SER A 23 4.96 -9.56 -7.36
N GLY A 24 3.65 -9.39 -7.53
CA GLY A 24 2.98 -8.09 -7.51
C GLY A 24 3.06 -7.44 -6.14
N ASN A 25 2.75 -8.19 -5.07
CA ASN A 25 2.91 -7.69 -3.70
C ASN A 25 4.37 -7.38 -3.36
N LEU A 26 5.33 -8.14 -3.87
CA LEU A 26 6.76 -7.88 -3.68
C LEU A 26 7.21 -6.64 -4.45
N ALA A 27 6.70 -6.42 -5.66
CA ALA A 27 6.99 -5.22 -6.45
C ALA A 27 6.40 -3.96 -5.79
N VAL A 28 5.15 -4.02 -5.33
CA VAL A 28 4.49 -2.90 -4.63
C VAL A 28 5.17 -2.66 -3.27
N GLY A 29 5.38 -3.70 -2.47
CA GLY A 29 6.05 -3.60 -1.18
C GLY A 29 7.51 -3.12 -1.30
N GLY A 30 8.23 -3.58 -2.32
CA GLY A 30 9.57 -3.11 -2.64
C GLY A 30 9.60 -1.64 -3.07
N LEU A 31 8.63 -1.19 -3.88
CA LEU A 31 8.47 0.21 -4.25
C LEU A 31 8.15 1.09 -3.04
N LEU A 32 7.22 0.67 -2.18
CA LEU A 32 6.87 1.38 -0.95
C LEU A 32 8.06 1.46 0.00
N PHE A 33 8.84 0.38 0.11
CA PHE A 33 10.08 0.39 0.89
C PHE A 33 11.11 1.37 0.34
N LEU A 34 11.35 1.38 -0.98
CA LEU A 34 12.25 2.34 -1.61
C LEU A 34 11.76 3.78 -1.42
N LEU A 35 10.45 4.01 -1.54
CA LEU A 35 9.84 5.33 -1.36
C LEU A 35 9.98 5.79 0.09
N GLY A 36 9.73 4.91 1.06
CA GLY A 36 10.00 5.17 2.48
C GLY A 36 11.48 5.45 2.76
N ALA A 37 12.39 4.69 2.17
CA ALA A 37 13.83 4.93 2.30
C ALA A 37 14.24 6.30 1.72
N VAL A 38 13.70 6.69 0.56
CA VAL A 38 13.93 8.01 -0.03
C VAL A 38 13.39 9.12 0.86
N LEU A 39 12.17 8.97 1.39
CA LEU A 39 11.56 9.92 2.31
C LEU A 39 12.41 10.14 3.57
N VAL A 40 12.93 9.06 4.17
CA VAL A 40 13.88 9.14 5.28
C VAL A 40 15.17 9.86 4.89
N VAL A 41 15.73 9.56 3.73
CA VAL A 41 16.99 10.17 3.24
C VAL A 41 16.84 11.67 3.01
N ILE A 42 15.68 12.13 2.51
CA ILE A 42 15.42 13.56 2.27
C ILE A 42 14.89 14.29 3.51
N GLY A 43 14.85 13.63 4.67
CA GLY A 43 14.43 14.23 5.94
C GLY A 43 12.91 14.42 6.08
N LEU A 44 12.12 13.86 5.16
CA LEU A 44 10.67 13.76 5.27
C LEU A 44 10.31 12.43 5.91
N ALA A 45 10.89 12.16 7.08
CA ALA A 45 10.45 11.03 7.88
C ALA A 45 8.95 11.24 8.19
N PRO A 46 8.10 10.21 8.04
CA PRO A 46 6.72 10.32 8.52
C PRO A 46 6.81 10.70 10.00
N SER A 47 6.22 11.83 10.37
CA SER A 47 6.07 12.20 11.77
C SER A 47 5.27 11.10 12.46
N GLU A 48 5.59 10.84 13.73
CA GLU A 48 4.67 10.07 14.56
C GLU A 48 3.31 10.75 14.51
N TYR A 49 2.26 9.95 14.33
CA TYR A 49 0.90 10.46 14.31
C TYR A 49 0.59 11.06 15.67
N ASP A 50 0.54 12.38 15.75
CA ASP A 50 0.18 13.13 16.95
C ASP A 50 -1.29 13.53 16.86
N GLU A 51 -2.11 12.94 17.73
CA GLU A 51 -3.56 13.20 17.79
C GLU A 51 -3.86 14.65 18.20
N GLU A 52 -3.00 15.28 19.01
CA GLU A 52 -3.23 16.65 19.48
C GLU A 52 -2.99 17.67 18.36
N GLU A 53 -1.94 17.47 17.54
CA GLU A 53 -1.62 18.36 16.40
C GLU A 53 -2.67 18.27 15.28
N GLN A 54 -3.33 17.11 15.14
CA GLN A 54 -4.46 16.97 14.22
C GLN A 54 -5.71 17.71 14.70
N LEU A 55 -6.06 17.60 16.00
CA LEU A 55 -7.21 18.29 16.58
C LEU A 55 -7.08 19.82 16.44
N ASP A 56 -5.89 20.37 16.69
CA ASP A 56 -5.61 21.79 16.49
C ASP A 56 -5.78 22.21 15.02
N THR A 57 -5.32 21.38 14.08
CA THR A 57 -5.49 21.62 12.64
C THR A 57 -6.96 21.56 12.22
N GLU A 58 -7.73 20.60 12.75
CA GLU A 58 -9.15 20.45 12.46
C GLU A 58 -9.99 21.62 13.02
N GLU A 59 -9.68 22.10 14.23
CA GLU A 59 -10.31 23.28 14.81
C GLU A 59 -9.96 24.56 14.04
N GLU A 60 -8.69 24.73 13.61
CA GLU A 60 -8.27 25.88 12.81
C GLU A 60 -9.00 25.91 11.45
N ILE A 61 -9.10 24.77 10.78
CA ILE A 61 -9.84 24.67 9.51
C ILE A 61 -11.33 24.97 9.71
N LEU A 62 -11.94 24.44 10.78
CA LEU A 62 -13.36 24.67 11.06
C LEU A 62 -13.66 26.16 11.32
N ASN A 63 -12.79 26.84 12.07
CA ASN A 63 -12.93 28.27 12.36
C ASN A 63 -12.81 29.14 11.10
N VAL A 64 -11.96 28.76 10.13
CA VAL A 64 -11.83 29.46 8.84
C VAL A 64 -13.11 29.35 8.00
N TYR A 65 -13.86 28.24 8.11
CA TYR A 65 -15.13 28.07 7.40
C TYR A 65 -16.32 28.73 8.10
N ASP A 66 -16.21 29.05 9.39
CA ASP A 66 -17.27 29.72 10.17
C ASP A 66 -17.13 31.26 10.14
N GLU A 67 -16.00 31.79 9.64
CA GLU A 67 -15.74 33.24 9.45
C GLU A 67 -16.13 33.81 8.06
N GLU A 68 -16.71 33.00 7.14
CA GLU A 68 -17.33 33.47 5.87
C GLU A 68 -18.86 33.69 5.97
#